data_AF-A0A3N4J0M3-F1
#
_entry.id   AF-A0A3N4J0M3-F1
#
_cell.length_a   1.000
_cell.length_b   1.000
_cell.length_c   1.000
_cell.angle_alpha   90.00
_cell.angle_beta   90.00
_cell.angle_gamma   90.00
#
_symmetry.space_group_name_H-M   'P 1'
#
loop_
_entity.id
_entity.type
_entity.pdbx_description
1 polymer ?
#
loop_
_entity_poly.entity_id
_entity_poly.type
_entity_poly.pdbx_seq_one_letter_code
_entity_poly.pdbx_strand_id
1 'polypeptide(L)'
;CRALHLLEEKLSCSSNRVPGFSGCCAVGKVELPLFPNPPELIWDLFTGDSRESTHFRQRIRSYNNVLSLTSLGTTETPYRQNDGGVYSFRIKGALYHNHGPLLPIDGERPKFAQIYVHDSRDLDAQVSHRMNVFQDNSLDQTILSTLTQLLQQCNWLVQTYETAGETLRSNPQLPVTLQLKVLNPRDKDPRTYNVPTADEIGILIVGSGDEEFDKRDIIIRARSGENEYQGLTRISEINHYYLALQYVLLLPQGALGWRIDIPLRGNVEAGLTDRRELLAQQRQDNPTTARGGSKHVSLAMWHSFHLFER
;
A
#
# COMPACT_ATOMS: atom_id res chain seq x y z
N CYS A 1 -16.75 -16.92 7.60
CA CYS A 1 -15.49 -16.14 7.61
C CYS A 1 -14.55 -16.52 8.76
N ARG A 2 -14.95 -17.35 9.76
CA ARG A 2 -14.21 -17.61 11.01
C ARG A 2 -13.91 -16.38 11.88
N ALA A 3 -14.35 -15.19 11.48
CA ALA A 3 -14.16 -14.01 12.27
C ALA A 3 -14.86 -14.12 13.63
N LEU A 4 -14.17 -13.62 14.66
CA LEU A 4 -14.72 -13.51 16.00
C LEU A 4 -15.66 -12.30 16.05
N HIS A 5 -16.79 -12.47 16.73
CA HIS A 5 -17.83 -11.46 16.87
C HIS A 5 -18.39 -11.44 18.28
N LEU A 6 -18.73 -10.26 18.76
CA LEU A 6 -19.52 -10.10 19.98
C LEU A 6 -20.99 -10.37 19.68
N LEU A 7 -21.73 -11.00 20.60
CA LEU A 7 -23.13 -11.37 20.36
C LEU A 7 -24.02 -10.14 20.15
N GLU A 8 -23.62 -9.00 20.70
CA GLU A 8 -24.25 -7.69 20.57
C GLU A 8 -24.17 -7.14 19.14
N GLU A 9 -23.18 -7.56 18.34
CA GLU A 9 -23.02 -7.17 16.93
C GLU A 9 -23.92 -7.96 15.98
N LYS A 10 -24.67 -8.92 16.52
CA LYS A 10 -25.56 -9.79 15.77
C LYS A 10 -26.62 -8.97 15.03
N LEU A 11 -26.93 -9.38 13.80
CA LEU A 11 -28.05 -8.84 13.03
C LEU A 11 -29.38 -8.97 13.81
N SER A 12 -30.17 -7.90 13.80
CA SER A 12 -31.49 -7.85 14.43
C SER A 12 -32.43 -8.96 13.95
N CYS A 13 -32.30 -9.37 12.68
CA CYS A 13 -33.09 -10.44 12.07
C CYS A 13 -32.61 -11.87 12.37
N SER A 14 -31.53 -12.05 13.13
CA SER A 14 -31.01 -13.37 13.49
C SER A 14 -31.24 -13.71 14.96
N SER A 15 -31.06 -14.97 15.36
CA SER A 15 -31.36 -15.42 16.73
C SER A 15 -30.11 -15.55 17.58
N ASN A 16 -30.22 -15.56 18.91
CA ASN A 16 -29.07 -15.82 19.78
C ASN A 16 -28.54 -17.26 19.66
N ARG A 17 -29.37 -18.21 19.20
CA ARG A 17 -28.98 -19.61 18.97
C ARG A 17 -28.21 -19.78 17.66
N VAL A 18 -28.54 -18.97 16.66
CA VAL A 18 -27.89 -18.94 15.34
C VAL A 18 -27.66 -17.49 14.98
N PRO A 19 -26.61 -16.86 15.55
CA PRO A 19 -26.33 -15.46 15.32
C PRO A 19 -25.79 -15.24 13.90
N GLY A 20 -26.32 -14.24 13.20
CA GLY A 20 -25.83 -13.80 11.90
C GLY A 20 -25.07 -12.49 12.02
N PHE A 21 -23.95 -12.37 11.31
CA PHE A 21 -23.09 -11.18 11.33
C PHE A 21 -22.82 -10.69 9.92
N SER A 22 -22.90 -9.37 9.72
CA SER A 22 -22.54 -8.72 8.45
C SER A 22 -21.21 -7.98 8.49
N GLY A 23 -20.61 -7.79 9.67
CA GLY A 23 -19.41 -6.97 9.86
C GLY A 23 -18.17 -7.47 9.11
N CYS A 24 -17.90 -8.79 9.10
CA CYS A 24 -16.68 -9.34 8.46
C CYS A 24 -16.84 -9.53 6.93
N CYS A 25 -17.86 -10.28 6.53
CA CYS A 25 -17.94 -10.87 5.18
C CYS A 25 -19.31 -10.65 4.52
N ALA A 26 -20.09 -9.71 5.05
CA ALA A 26 -21.45 -9.45 4.62
C ALA A 26 -22.30 -10.74 4.49
N VAL A 27 -22.31 -11.56 5.54
CA VAL A 27 -23.05 -12.84 5.58
C VAL A 27 -22.57 -13.84 4.51
N GLY A 28 -21.25 -13.90 4.29
CA GLY A 28 -20.61 -14.85 3.37
C GLY A 28 -20.61 -14.44 1.90
N LYS A 29 -21.08 -13.22 1.59
CA LYS A 29 -21.04 -12.65 0.24
C LYS A 29 -19.65 -12.18 -0.17
N VAL A 30 -18.83 -11.75 0.80
CA VAL A 30 -17.44 -11.35 0.55
C VAL A 30 -16.55 -12.58 0.78
N GLU A 31 -15.91 -13.00 -0.28
CA GLU A 31 -14.94 -14.09 -0.31
C GLU A 31 -13.67 -13.54 -0.95
N LEU A 32 -12.65 -13.34 -0.12
CA LEU A 32 -11.37 -12.75 -0.51
C LEU A 32 -10.25 -13.66 -0.01
N PRO A 33 -9.09 -13.60 -0.65
CA PRO A 33 -7.93 -14.30 -0.13
C PRO A 33 -7.47 -13.71 1.20
N LEU A 34 -6.77 -14.51 1.99
CA LEU A 34 -6.01 -14.01 3.13
C LEU A 34 -4.65 -13.52 2.66
N PHE A 35 -4.10 -12.51 3.34
CA PHE A 35 -2.70 -12.15 3.16
C PHE A 35 -1.79 -13.30 3.60
N PRO A 36 -0.64 -13.47 2.93
CA PRO A 36 0.36 -14.42 3.36
C PRO A 36 0.86 -14.02 4.75
N ASN A 37 1.30 -15.02 5.51
CA ASN A 37 1.96 -14.73 6.78
C ASN A 37 3.21 -13.86 6.51
N PRO A 38 3.47 -12.86 7.36
CA PRO A 38 4.70 -12.09 7.22
C PRO A 38 5.92 -13.00 7.45
N PRO A 39 7.10 -12.61 6.94
CA PRO A 39 8.34 -13.33 7.25
C PRO A 39 8.53 -13.45 8.77
N GLU A 40 9.12 -14.56 9.21
CA GLU A 40 9.33 -14.90 10.64
C GLU A 40 9.92 -13.73 11.43
N LEU A 41 10.89 -13.03 10.84
CA LEU A 41 11.52 -11.85 11.43
C LEU A 41 10.54 -10.73 11.78
N ILE A 42 9.62 -10.39 10.86
CA ILE A 42 8.59 -9.38 11.12
C ILE A 42 7.58 -9.91 12.13
N TRP A 43 7.23 -11.20 12.03
CA TRP A 43 6.32 -11.84 12.96
C TRP A 43 6.85 -11.77 14.40
N ASP A 44 8.11 -12.12 14.63
CA ASP A 44 8.77 -12.05 15.93
C ASP A 44 8.83 -10.61 16.47
N LEU A 45 9.02 -9.61 15.60
CA LEU A 45 8.93 -8.21 15.99
C LEU A 45 7.50 -7.80 16.38
N PHE A 46 6.46 -8.36 15.76
CA PHE A 46 5.06 -8.13 16.13
C PHE A 46 4.62 -8.88 17.39
N THR A 47 5.07 -10.11 17.62
CA THR A 47 4.49 -10.97 18.66
C THR A 47 5.45 -11.31 19.78
N GLY A 48 6.76 -11.28 19.57
CA GLY A 48 7.77 -11.67 20.56
C GLY A 48 7.86 -10.72 21.75
N ASP A 49 8.46 -11.20 22.85
CA ASP A 49 8.58 -10.45 24.12
C ASP A 49 9.99 -9.94 24.40
N SER A 50 10.86 -9.95 23.38
CA SER A 50 12.21 -9.41 23.49
C SER A 50 12.20 -7.89 23.68
N ARG A 51 13.35 -7.34 24.10
CA ARG A 51 13.55 -5.89 24.18
C ARG A 51 13.39 -5.25 22.79
N GLU A 52 13.87 -5.94 21.76
CA GLU A 52 13.83 -5.52 20.36
C GLU A 52 12.39 -5.49 19.85
N SER A 53 11.59 -6.54 20.07
CA SER A 53 10.16 -6.58 19.69
C SER A 53 9.35 -5.53 20.45
N THR A 54 9.63 -5.34 21.75
CA THR A 54 8.98 -4.29 22.55
C THR A 54 9.31 -2.89 22.03
N HIS A 55 10.59 -2.62 21.77
CA HIS A 55 11.03 -1.34 21.20
C HIS A 55 10.36 -1.10 19.85
N PHE A 56 10.39 -2.10 18.97
CA PHE A 56 9.80 -2.03 17.64
C PHE A 56 8.30 -1.74 17.70
N ARG A 57 7.51 -2.48 18.49
CA ARG A 57 6.06 -2.25 18.62
C ARG A 57 5.71 -0.85 19.10
N GLN A 58 6.48 -0.30 20.04
CA GLN A 58 6.30 1.07 20.52
C GLN A 58 6.54 2.13 19.41
N ARG A 59 7.33 1.79 18.38
CA ARG A 59 7.80 2.69 17.32
C ARG A 59 7.43 2.22 15.92
N ILE A 60 6.53 1.25 15.79
CA ILE A 60 6.21 0.56 14.54
C ILE A 60 5.84 1.53 13.41
N ARG A 61 5.13 2.62 13.76
CA ARG A 61 4.77 3.68 12.80
C ARG A 61 6.00 4.42 12.27
N SER A 62 6.99 4.70 13.14
CA SER A 62 8.25 5.33 12.75
C SER A 62 9.04 4.43 11.80
N TYR A 63 9.16 3.13 12.10
CA TYR A 63 9.80 2.16 11.20
C TYR A 63 9.08 2.06 9.85
N ASN A 64 7.76 1.92 9.86
CA ASN A 64 6.99 1.86 8.61
C ASN A 64 7.15 3.15 7.78
N ASN A 65 7.14 4.32 8.42
CA ASN A 65 7.27 5.60 7.73
C ASN A 65 8.62 5.75 7.00
N VAL A 66 9.74 5.37 7.62
CA VAL A 66 11.06 5.50 6.98
C VAL A 66 11.32 4.44 5.91
N LEU A 67 10.61 3.30 5.97
CA LEU A 67 10.68 2.23 4.97
C LEU A 67 9.64 2.40 3.84
N SER A 68 8.70 3.34 3.96
CA SER A 68 7.67 3.55 2.96
C SER A 68 8.23 4.06 1.63
N LEU A 69 7.61 3.62 0.53
CA LEU A 69 7.92 4.07 -0.83
C LEU A 69 7.20 5.39 -1.17
N THR A 70 6.17 5.75 -0.41
CA THR A 70 5.34 6.93 -0.67
C THR A 70 5.29 7.89 0.51
N SER A 71 5.12 9.17 0.17
CA SER A 71 4.87 10.21 1.16
C SER A 71 3.38 10.37 1.43
N LEU A 72 3.02 10.82 2.63
CA LEU A 72 1.66 11.22 2.96
C LEU A 72 1.47 12.71 2.64
N GLY A 73 0.41 13.03 1.90
CA GLY A 73 -0.03 14.40 1.64
C GLY A 73 -1.41 14.67 2.24
N THR A 74 -1.64 15.93 2.59
CA THR A 74 -2.92 16.44 3.08
C THR A 74 -3.30 17.70 2.30
N THR A 75 -4.60 17.88 2.04
CA THR A 75 -5.08 19.05 1.28
C THR A 75 -4.89 20.37 2.05
N GLU A 76 -4.95 20.33 3.38
CA GLU A 76 -4.65 21.47 4.26
C GLU A 76 -3.67 21.05 5.35
N THR A 77 -2.81 21.97 5.80
CA THR A 77 -1.82 21.70 6.84
C THR A 77 -2.50 21.39 8.18
N PRO A 78 -2.00 20.42 8.95
CA PRO A 78 -2.54 20.14 10.27
C PRO A 78 -2.34 21.35 11.19
N TYR A 79 -3.43 21.98 11.65
CA TYR A 79 -3.34 22.99 12.70
C TYR A 79 -3.37 22.33 14.08
N ARG A 80 -2.49 22.79 14.97
CA ARG A 80 -2.32 22.25 16.32
C ARG A 80 -3.50 22.70 17.19
N GLN A 81 -4.33 21.76 17.64
CA GLN A 81 -5.20 22.01 18.79
C GLN A 81 -4.40 21.72 20.05
N ASN A 82 -4.12 22.78 20.82
CA ASN A 82 -3.46 22.72 22.10
C ASN A 82 -4.50 23.08 23.17
N ASP A 83 -5.51 22.23 23.34
CA ASP A 83 -6.65 22.43 24.26
C ASP A 83 -6.49 21.65 25.57
N GLY A 84 -5.28 21.18 25.88
CA GLY A 84 -5.00 20.45 27.12
C GLY A 84 -5.44 18.98 27.12
N GLY A 85 -5.90 18.45 25.98
CA GLY A 85 -6.21 17.03 25.77
C GLY A 85 -5.06 16.21 25.15
N VAL A 86 -5.36 14.95 24.80
CA VAL A 86 -4.43 14.05 24.08
C VAL A 86 -4.03 14.70 22.75
N TYR A 87 -2.72 14.72 22.47
CA TYR A 87 -2.14 15.30 21.27
C TYR A 87 -2.86 14.79 20.01
N SER A 88 -3.57 15.70 19.34
CA SER A 88 -4.28 15.41 18.11
C SER A 88 -4.03 16.52 17.09
N PHE A 89 -3.61 16.13 15.89
CA PHE A 89 -3.54 17.02 14.74
C PHE A 89 -4.76 16.76 13.87
N ARG A 90 -5.43 17.82 13.44
CA ARG A 90 -6.63 17.70 12.60
C ARG A 90 -6.28 18.03 11.17
N ILE A 91 -6.52 17.07 10.29
CA ILE A 91 -6.42 17.26 8.84
C ILE A 91 -7.80 17.68 8.34
N LYS A 92 -7.85 18.76 7.55
CA LYS A 92 -9.05 19.13 6.80
C LYS A 92 -8.84 18.72 5.34
N GLY A 93 -9.78 17.94 4.82
CA GLY A 93 -9.68 17.31 3.51
C GLY A 93 -9.31 15.82 3.57
N ALA A 94 -8.79 15.29 2.46
CA ALA A 94 -8.45 13.88 2.32
C ALA A 94 -6.96 13.64 2.61
N LEU A 95 -6.66 12.49 3.20
CA LEU A 95 -5.31 11.93 3.25
C LEU A 95 -5.04 11.18 1.95
N TYR A 96 -3.92 11.44 1.30
CA TYR A 96 -3.54 10.75 0.07
C TYR A 96 -2.06 10.41 0.06
N HIS A 97 -1.69 9.34 -0.64
CA HIS A 97 -0.30 8.96 -0.84
C HIS A 97 0.24 9.66 -2.09
N ASN A 98 1.47 10.14 -2.03
CA ASN A 98 2.15 10.71 -3.18
C ASN A 98 3.48 10.03 -3.44
N HIS A 99 3.83 9.94 -4.72
CA HIS A 99 5.17 9.63 -5.18
C HIS A 99 5.85 10.88 -5.73
N GLY A 100 7.17 10.96 -5.54
CA GLY A 100 8.02 11.95 -6.17
C GLY A 100 8.78 11.37 -7.37
N PRO A 101 9.65 12.17 -8.01
CA PRO A 101 10.57 11.68 -9.04
C PRO A 101 11.51 10.61 -8.47
N LEU A 102 12.03 9.73 -9.35
CA LEU A 102 12.95 8.64 -8.95
C LEU A 102 14.25 9.14 -8.32
N LEU A 103 14.72 10.33 -8.71
CA LEU A 103 15.99 10.91 -8.25
C LEU A 103 15.77 12.20 -7.43
N PRO A 104 16.64 12.48 -6.45
CA PRO A 104 16.24 13.30 -5.32
C PRO A 104 16.58 14.80 -5.33
N ILE A 105 16.35 15.67 -6.31
CA ILE A 105 16.85 17.09 -6.34
C ILE A 105 18.36 17.28 -6.00
N ASP A 106 19.09 18.01 -6.83
CA ASP A 106 20.53 18.12 -6.63
C ASP A 106 20.85 18.88 -5.33
N GLY A 107 21.64 18.26 -4.47
CA GLY A 107 21.95 18.76 -3.13
C GLY A 107 20.94 18.41 -2.04
N GLU A 108 19.79 17.81 -2.37
CA GLU A 108 18.86 17.27 -1.37
C GLU A 108 19.17 15.80 -1.02
N ARG A 109 18.75 15.41 0.18
CA ARG A 109 18.83 14.00 0.62
C ARG A 109 17.69 13.19 -0.02
N PRO A 110 17.94 11.93 -0.42
CA PRO A 110 16.88 11.05 -0.91
C PRO A 110 15.82 10.78 0.15
N LYS A 111 14.56 10.73 -0.28
CA LYS A 111 13.37 10.51 0.58
C LYS A 111 12.49 9.39 0.01
N PHE A 112 11.89 8.58 0.88
CA PHE A 112 10.96 7.50 0.51
C PHE A 112 11.55 6.56 -0.57
N ALA A 113 10.83 6.31 -1.67
CA ALA A 113 11.29 5.48 -2.78
C ALA A 113 12.66 5.89 -3.35
N GLN A 114 13.03 7.18 -3.30
CA GLN A 114 14.32 7.65 -3.82
C GLN A 114 15.50 7.01 -3.10
N ILE A 115 15.35 6.61 -1.83
CA ILE A 115 16.42 5.95 -1.07
C ILE A 115 16.77 4.60 -1.71
N TYR A 116 15.77 3.86 -2.19
CA TYR A 116 15.97 2.57 -2.87
C TYR A 116 16.51 2.74 -4.30
N VAL A 117 16.33 3.91 -4.93
CA VAL A 117 16.84 4.19 -6.28
C VAL A 117 18.27 4.74 -6.23
N HIS A 118 18.49 5.78 -5.42
CA HIS A 118 19.75 6.51 -5.31
C HIS A 118 20.86 5.60 -4.77
N ASP A 119 20.61 4.99 -3.62
CA ASP A 119 21.54 4.11 -2.92
C ASP A 119 21.19 2.65 -3.18
N SER A 120 20.81 2.34 -4.43
CA SER A 120 20.35 1.00 -4.76
C SER A 120 21.42 -0.05 -4.40
N ARG A 121 20.99 -1.04 -3.61
CA ARG A 121 21.74 -2.16 -2.99
C ARG A 121 22.82 -1.76 -1.99
N ASP A 122 22.96 -0.47 -1.68
CA ASP A 122 23.83 0.01 -0.61
C ASP A 122 23.05 0.09 0.71
N LEU A 123 23.07 -1.00 1.48
CA LEU A 123 22.34 -1.11 2.74
C LEU A 123 22.76 -0.03 3.74
N ASP A 124 24.05 0.27 3.86
CA ASP A 124 24.59 1.19 4.86
C ASP A 124 24.19 2.64 4.57
N ALA A 125 24.26 3.06 3.31
CA ALA A 125 23.79 4.38 2.88
C ALA A 125 22.28 4.53 3.11
N GLN A 126 21.48 3.53 2.73
CA GLN A 126 20.04 3.55 2.91
C GLN A 126 19.63 3.62 4.39
N VAL A 127 20.25 2.83 5.25
CA VAL A 127 20.01 2.87 6.71
C VAL A 127 20.43 4.22 7.27
N SER A 128 21.57 4.76 6.84
CA SER A 128 22.05 6.08 7.26
C SER A 128 21.07 7.19 6.90
N HIS A 129 20.51 7.19 5.69
CA HIS A 129 19.49 8.17 5.30
C HIS A 129 18.24 8.09 6.19
N ARG A 130 17.78 6.88 6.51
CA ARG A 130 16.57 6.64 7.33
C ARG A 130 16.78 6.99 8.80
N MET A 131 17.96 6.71 9.37
CA MET A 131 18.30 7.09 10.75
C MET A 131 18.26 8.60 10.96
N ASN A 132 18.55 9.39 9.92
CA ASN A 132 18.57 10.85 9.97
C ASN A 132 17.18 11.51 9.75
N VAL A 133 16.10 10.73 9.61
CA VAL A 133 14.75 11.28 9.39
C VAL A 133 14.16 11.86 10.68
N PHE A 134 14.39 11.19 11.82
CA PHE A 134 13.90 11.63 13.13
C PHE A 134 15.07 12.11 13.99
N GLN A 135 14.89 13.25 14.67
CA GLN A 135 15.94 13.85 15.51
C GLN A 135 16.00 13.27 16.93
N ASP A 136 15.06 12.40 17.28
CA ASP A 136 14.83 11.89 18.65
C ASP A 136 15.44 10.50 18.90
N ASN A 137 16.25 9.97 17.97
CA ASN A 137 16.76 8.59 18.00
C ASN A 137 15.63 7.56 18.21
N SER A 138 14.45 7.80 17.62
CA SER A 138 13.30 6.91 17.72
C SER A 138 13.46 5.58 16.99
N LEU A 139 14.58 5.33 16.32
CA LEU A 139 14.85 4.09 15.59
C LEU A 139 16.10 3.41 16.16
N ASP A 140 16.05 2.09 16.18
CA ASP A 140 17.20 1.22 16.41
C ASP A 140 17.81 0.84 15.05
N GLN A 141 19.11 1.09 14.90
CA GLN A 141 19.83 0.87 13.65
C GLN A 141 19.86 -0.60 13.25
N THR A 142 19.95 -1.52 14.21
CA THR A 142 20.01 -2.97 13.95
C THR A 142 18.67 -3.47 13.42
N ILE A 143 17.58 -3.06 14.07
CA ILE A 143 16.21 -3.39 13.61
C ILE A 143 15.98 -2.82 12.22
N LEU A 144 16.33 -1.54 11.99
CA LEU A 144 16.13 -0.88 10.70
C LEU A 144 16.95 -1.53 9.58
N SER A 145 18.21 -1.89 9.85
CA SER A 145 19.08 -2.58 8.89
C SER A 145 18.49 -3.93 8.50
N THR A 146 18.07 -4.70 9.50
CA THR A 146 17.46 -6.02 9.31
C THR A 146 16.16 -5.95 8.50
N LEU A 147 15.27 -4.99 8.81
CA LEU A 147 14.03 -4.76 8.06
C LEU A 147 14.31 -4.30 6.62
N THR A 148 15.30 -3.44 6.42
CA THR A 148 15.69 -2.97 5.09
C THR A 148 16.15 -4.13 4.21
N GLN A 149 17.06 -4.96 4.75
CA GLN A 149 17.56 -6.15 4.05
C GLN A 149 16.43 -7.14 3.73
N LEU A 150 15.53 -7.38 4.67
CA LEU A 150 14.38 -8.26 4.45
C LEU A 150 13.48 -7.75 3.31
N LEU A 151 13.18 -6.45 3.27
CA LEU A 151 12.38 -5.86 2.21
C LEU A 151 13.09 -5.94 0.85
N GLN A 152 14.40 -5.73 0.80
CA GLN A 152 15.18 -5.93 -0.44
C GLN A 152 15.10 -7.38 -0.95
N GLN A 153 14.98 -8.36 -0.06
CA GLN A 153 14.90 -9.78 -0.40
C GLN A 153 13.51 -10.25 -0.84
N CYS A 154 12.43 -9.76 -0.21
CA CYS A 154 11.09 -10.32 -0.43
C CYS A 154 10.06 -9.34 -1.00
N ASN A 155 10.32 -8.03 -0.98
CA ASN A 155 9.38 -7.04 -1.49
C ASN A 155 9.66 -6.72 -2.96
N TRP A 156 8.80 -7.21 -3.86
CA TRP A 156 9.00 -7.01 -5.30
C TRP A 156 8.91 -5.53 -5.72
N LEU A 157 8.16 -4.67 -4.99
CA LEU A 157 8.14 -3.23 -5.27
C LEU A 157 9.51 -2.62 -4.95
N VAL A 158 10.09 -2.93 -3.79
CA VAL A 158 11.44 -2.48 -3.43
C VAL A 158 12.45 -2.95 -4.48
N GLN A 159 12.41 -4.22 -4.88
CA GLN A 159 13.27 -4.76 -5.93
C GLN A 159 13.10 -4.03 -7.27
N THR A 160 11.87 -3.64 -7.61
CA THR A 160 11.59 -2.86 -8.82
C THR A 160 12.26 -1.47 -8.77
N TYR A 161 12.15 -0.75 -7.65
CA TYR A 161 12.82 0.55 -7.49
C TYR A 161 14.35 0.43 -7.50
N GLU A 162 14.87 -0.63 -6.88
CA GLU A 162 16.29 -0.97 -6.89
C GLU A 162 16.80 -1.21 -8.32
N THR A 163 16.08 -2.00 -9.13
CA THR A 163 16.40 -2.22 -10.55
C THR A 163 16.32 -0.92 -11.37
N ALA A 164 15.38 -0.03 -11.06
CA ALA A 164 15.32 1.29 -11.69
C ALA A 164 16.58 2.12 -11.36
N GLY A 165 17.07 2.06 -10.13
CA GLY A 165 18.32 2.69 -9.69
C GLY A 165 19.55 2.15 -10.42
N GLU A 166 19.67 0.82 -10.53
CA GLU A 166 20.73 0.16 -11.29
C GLU A 166 20.74 0.62 -12.76
N THR A 167 19.57 0.65 -13.39
CA THR A 167 19.44 1.04 -14.80
C THR A 167 19.78 2.51 -15.03
N LEU A 168 19.37 3.40 -14.11
CA LEU A 168 19.74 4.81 -14.14
C LEU A 168 21.25 5.00 -14.05
N ARG A 169 21.93 4.25 -13.17
CA ARG A 169 23.40 4.29 -13.06
C ARG A 169 24.09 3.77 -14.31
N SER A 170 23.55 2.73 -14.95
CA SER A 170 24.08 2.20 -16.21
C SER A 170 23.80 3.11 -17.41
N ASN A 171 22.76 3.95 -17.35
CA ASN A 171 22.30 4.79 -18.46
C ASN A 171 22.08 6.26 -18.04
N PRO A 172 23.10 6.98 -17.55
CA PRO A 172 22.92 8.29 -16.93
C PRO A 172 22.43 9.39 -17.89
N GLN A 173 22.52 9.15 -19.20
CA GLN A 173 22.12 10.10 -20.25
C GLN A 173 20.73 9.82 -20.82
N LEU A 174 20.09 8.72 -20.45
CA LEU A 174 18.78 8.33 -20.98
C LEU A 174 17.69 8.68 -19.97
N PRO A 175 16.56 9.25 -20.43
CA PRO A 175 15.37 9.33 -19.59
C PRO A 175 14.94 7.92 -19.21
N VAL A 176 14.64 7.70 -17.93
CA VAL A 176 14.13 6.43 -17.42
C VAL A 176 12.77 6.68 -16.80
N THR A 177 11.77 5.91 -17.23
CA THR A 177 10.43 5.94 -16.67
C THR A 177 10.14 4.59 -16.03
N LEU A 178 9.80 4.59 -14.74
CA LEU A 178 9.26 3.44 -14.05
C LEU A 178 7.73 3.47 -14.13
N GLN A 179 7.14 2.39 -14.61
CA GLN A 179 5.70 2.21 -14.69
C GLN A 179 5.29 0.98 -13.86
N LEU A 180 4.52 1.19 -12.80
CA LEU A 180 3.92 0.08 -12.05
C LEU A 180 2.55 -0.22 -12.64
N LYS A 181 2.40 -1.42 -13.23
CA LYS A 181 1.18 -1.87 -13.91
C LYS A 181 0.87 -3.33 -13.62
N VAL A 182 -0.42 -3.64 -13.50
CA VAL A 182 -0.91 -5.03 -13.50
C VAL A 182 -1.25 -5.42 -14.95
N LEU A 183 -0.55 -6.44 -15.48
CA LEU A 183 -0.60 -6.80 -16.89
C LEU A 183 -1.78 -7.69 -17.25
N ASN A 184 -2.40 -8.42 -16.30
CA ASN A 184 -3.54 -9.27 -16.67
C ASN A 184 -4.54 -9.55 -15.53
N PRO A 185 -5.55 -8.68 -15.32
CA PRO A 185 -6.60 -8.93 -14.33
C PRO A 185 -7.72 -9.88 -14.81
N ARG A 186 -7.77 -10.21 -16.11
CA ARG A 186 -8.97 -10.76 -16.78
C ARG A 186 -9.08 -12.29 -16.75
N ASP A 187 -7.97 -13.01 -16.65
CA ASP A 187 -7.97 -14.49 -16.71
C ASP A 187 -7.73 -15.16 -15.34
N LYS A 188 -7.71 -14.39 -14.25
CA LYS A 188 -7.51 -14.90 -12.88
C LYS A 188 -8.65 -14.46 -11.98
N ASP A 189 -9.19 -15.39 -11.19
CA ASP A 189 -10.21 -15.07 -10.19
C ASP A 189 -9.60 -14.13 -9.13
N PRO A 190 -10.07 -12.86 -9.02
CA PRO A 190 -9.54 -11.90 -8.06
C PRO A 190 -9.78 -12.28 -6.59
N ARG A 191 -10.57 -13.33 -6.32
CA ARG A 191 -10.72 -13.93 -4.99
C ARG A 191 -9.58 -14.87 -4.60
N THR A 192 -8.61 -15.10 -5.50
CA THR A 192 -7.45 -15.95 -5.22
C THR A 192 -6.21 -15.11 -4.93
N TYR A 193 -5.45 -15.46 -3.89
CA TYR A 193 -4.14 -14.89 -3.65
C TYR A 193 -3.18 -15.62 -4.58
N ASN A 194 -2.71 -14.92 -5.60
CA ASN A 194 -1.52 -15.38 -6.29
C ASN A 194 -0.34 -14.63 -5.65
N VAL A 195 0.69 -15.36 -5.26
CA VAL A 195 2.04 -14.79 -5.06
C VAL A 195 2.34 -13.92 -6.30
N PRO A 196 3.03 -12.77 -6.18
CA PRO A 196 3.34 -11.93 -7.33
C PRO A 196 3.86 -12.81 -8.48
N THR A 197 3.04 -12.97 -9.50
CA THR A 197 3.36 -13.78 -10.68
C THR A 197 3.80 -12.82 -11.76
N ALA A 198 4.39 -13.33 -12.85
CA ALA A 198 4.80 -12.53 -14.01
C ALA A 198 3.69 -11.63 -14.62
N ASP A 199 2.46 -11.69 -14.12
CA ASP A 199 1.33 -10.82 -14.50
C ASP A 199 1.28 -9.50 -13.69
N GLU A 200 2.20 -9.30 -12.74
CA GLU A 200 2.35 -8.11 -11.89
C GLU A 200 3.80 -7.63 -11.99
N ILE A 201 4.07 -6.67 -12.90
CA ILE A 201 5.43 -6.26 -13.22
C ILE A 201 5.54 -4.74 -13.12
N GLY A 202 6.57 -4.28 -12.41
CA GLY A 202 7.10 -2.94 -12.63
C GLY A 202 7.89 -2.92 -13.93
N ILE A 203 7.39 -2.20 -14.93
CA ILE A 203 8.04 -2.08 -16.23
C ILE A 203 8.96 -0.87 -16.18
N LEU A 204 10.21 -1.09 -16.53
CA LEU A 204 11.19 -0.04 -16.67
C LEU A 204 11.37 0.30 -18.15
N ILE A 205 11.00 1.53 -18.52
CA ILE A 205 11.12 2.04 -19.88
C ILE A 205 12.33 2.97 -19.92
N VAL A 206 13.30 2.64 -20.78
CA VAL A 206 14.47 3.48 -21.07
C VAL A 206 14.18 4.22 -22.38
N GLY A 207 14.10 5.56 -22.33
CA GLY A 207 13.67 6.41 -23.45
C GLY A 207 12.54 7.38 -23.09
N SER A 208 12.00 8.11 -24.07
CA SER A 208 10.96 9.13 -23.89
C SER A 208 9.62 8.58 -23.37
N GLY A 209 9.38 7.28 -23.57
CA GLY A 209 8.17 6.61 -23.08
C GLY A 209 6.91 7.10 -23.77
N ASP A 210 6.90 7.13 -25.10
CA ASP A 210 5.75 7.53 -25.93
C ASP A 210 4.66 6.43 -26.05
N GLU A 211 4.45 5.64 -24.98
CA GLU A 211 3.41 4.61 -24.94
C GLU A 211 2.10 5.15 -24.35
N GLU A 212 0.97 4.59 -24.81
CA GLU A 212 -0.35 4.98 -24.34
C GLU A 212 -0.60 4.41 -22.92
N PHE A 213 -0.47 5.27 -21.91
CA PHE A 213 -0.59 4.88 -20.51
C PHE A 213 -2.04 4.69 -20.06
N ASP A 214 -2.28 3.66 -19.24
CA ASP A 214 -3.58 3.51 -18.59
C ASP A 214 -3.64 4.46 -17.37
N LYS A 215 -4.82 5.03 -17.09
CA LYS A 215 -5.07 5.84 -15.88
C LYS A 215 -4.84 5.08 -14.57
N ARG A 216 -4.69 3.76 -14.63
CA ARG A 216 -4.39 2.87 -13.51
C ARG A 216 -2.90 2.78 -13.18
N ASP A 217 -2.04 3.16 -14.11
CA ASP A 217 -0.60 2.95 -13.98
C ASP A 217 0.00 4.03 -13.07
N ILE A 218 0.94 3.64 -12.21
CA ILE A 218 1.76 4.62 -11.47
C ILE A 218 3.00 4.86 -12.33
N ILE A 219 3.06 6.04 -12.94
CA ILE A 219 4.17 6.46 -13.79
C ILE A 219 5.07 7.38 -12.98
N ILE A 220 6.35 7.02 -12.93
CA ILE A 220 7.36 7.73 -12.17
C ILE A 220 8.53 7.98 -13.10
N ARG A 221 8.77 9.24 -13.44
CA ARG A 221 9.88 9.62 -14.29
C ARG A 221 11.11 9.89 -13.45
N ALA A 222 12.26 9.45 -13.97
CA ALA A 222 13.54 10.00 -13.55
C ALA A 222 13.66 11.42 -14.09
N ARG A 223 14.30 12.30 -13.31
CA ARG A 223 14.50 13.69 -13.73
C ARG A 223 15.25 13.74 -15.07
N SER A 224 14.65 14.36 -16.08
CA SER A 224 15.21 14.65 -17.39
C SER A 224 14.79 16.05 -17.85
N GLY A 225 15.69 17.02 -17.65
CA GLY A 225 15.61 18.38 -18.21
C GLY A 225 14.87 19.44 -17.38
N GLU A 226 15.12 20.71 -17.72
CA GLU A 226 14.68 21.92 -16.99
C GLU A 226 13.15 22.13 -16.93
N ASN A 227 12.37 21.38 -17.71
CA ASN A 227 10.91 21.53 -17.83
C ASN A 227 10.10 20.34 -17.30
N GLU A 228 10.71 19.39 -16.59
CA GLU A 228 10.01 18.21 -16.10
C GLU A 228 9.36 18.41 -14.72
N TYR A 229 8.30 17.64 -14.44
CA TYR A 229 7.47 17.76 -13.25
C TYR A 229 8.27 17.42 -11.98
N GLN A 230 8.73 18.45 -11.26
CA GLN A 230 9.46 18.33 -9.99
C GLN A 230 8.54 18.06 -8.79
N GLY A 231 7.23 17.97 -9.03
CA GLY A 231 6.21 17.87 -8.00
C GLY A 231 5.90 16.44 -7.56
N LEU A 232 5.25 16.34 -6.40
CA LEU A 232 4.61 15.12 -5.96
C LEU A 232 3.37 14.83 -6.81
N THR A 233 3.18 13.56 -7.17
CA THR A 233 1.98 13.09 -7.87
C THR A 233 1.15 12.23 -6.92
N ARG A 234 -0.16 12.49 -6.88
CA ARG A 234 -1.08 11.72 -6.05
C ARG A 234 -1.32 10.33 -6.65
N ILE A 235 -1.15 9.31 -5.82
CA ILE A 235 -1.60 7.96 -6.12
C ILE A 235 -3.09 7.88 -5.77
N SER A 236 -3.87 7.34 -6.70
CA SER A 236 -5.29 7.13 -6.48
C SER A 236 -5.53 6.08 -5.41
N GLU A 237 -6.45 6.34 -4.48
CA GLU A 237 -6.83 5.43 -3.40
C GLU A 237 -7.43 4.09 -3.88
N ILE A 238 -7.86 4.05 -5.14
CA ILE A 238 -8.38 2.85 -5.80
C ILE A 238 -7.29 2.05 -6.53
N ASN A 239 -6.02 2.48 -6.43
CA ASN A 239 -4.88 1.75 -7.00
C ASN A 239 -4.56 0.54 -6.12
N HIS A 240 -4.35 -0.64 -6.72
CA HIS A 240 -4.04 -1.86 -5.98
C HIS A 240 -2.70 -1.79 -5.21
N TYR A 241 -1.75 -0.95 -5.61
CA TYR A 241 -0.49 -0.76 -4.89
C TYR A 241 -0.58 0.25 -3.74
N TYR A 242 -1.73 0.92 -3.59
CA TYR A 242 -1.90 2.05 -2.67
C TYR A 242 -1.47 1.71 -1.23
N LEU A 243 -1.86 0.53 -0.73
CA LEU A 243 -1.46 0.05 0.59
C LEU A 243 -0.03 -0.47 0.62
N ALA A 244 0.39 -1.24 -0.38
CA ALA A 244 1.70 -1.88 -0.42
C ALA A 244 2.87 -0.88 -0.45
N LEU A 245 2.68 0.26 -1.14
CA LEU A 245 3.67 1.33 -1.19
C LEU A 245 3.81 2.07 0.16
N GLN A 246 2.71 2.19 0.91
CA GLN A 246 2.69 2.93 2.18
C GLN A 246 3.00 2.08 3.40
N TYR A 247 2.49 0.84 3.45
CA TYR A 247 2.51 -0.05 4.60
C TYR A 247 3.36 -1.28 4.35
N VAL A 248 4.64 -1.06 4.03
CA VAL A 248 5.59 -2.11 3.65
C VAL A 248 5.82 -3.16 4.74
N LEU A 249 5.61 -2.82 6.02
CA LEU A 249 5.74 -3.80 7.11
C LEU A 249 4.47 -4.64 7.30
N LEU A 250 3.31 -4.13 6.89
CA LEU A 250 2.06 -4.88 6.90
C LEU A 250 1.96 -5.81 5.69
N LEU A 251 2.48 -5.36 4.54
CA LEU A 251 2.51 -6.08 3.27
C LEU A 251 3.97 -6.28 2.81
N PRO A 252 4.78 -7.08 3.53
CA PRO A 252 6.22 -7.20 3.29
C PRO A 252 6.57 -7.75 1.92
N GLN A 253 5.73 -8.59 1.32
CA GLN A 253 5.93 -9.05 -0.05
C GLN A 253 5.27 -8.14 -1.10
N GLY A 254 4.77 -6.94 -0.75
CA GLY A 254 4.15 -6.03 -1.71
C GLY A 254 2.80 -6.50 -2.24
N ALA A 255 2.00 -7.18 -1.41
CA ALA A 255 0.69 -7.73 -1.77
C ALA A 255 -0.26 -6.68 -2.36
N LEU A 256 -1.04 -7.05 -3.39
CA LEU A 256 -2.07 -6.17 -3.92
C LEU A 256 -3.19 -5.91 -2.90
N GLY A 257 -3.63 -4.66 -2.84
CA GLY A 257 -4.80 -4.22 -2.11
C GLY A 257 -6.09 -4.42 -2.91
N TRP A 258 -7.11 -3.66 -2.53
CA TRP A 258 -8.42 -3.68 -3.17
C TRP A 258 -8.38 -3.26 -4.66
N ARG A 259 -9.24 -3.89 -5.47
CA ARG A 259 -9.56 -3.49 -6.84
C ARG A 259 -11.08 -3.43 -7.03
N ILE A 260 -11.53 -2.59 -7.95
CA ILE A 260 -12.96 -2.22 -8.08
C ILE A 260 -13.87 -3.34 -8.62
N ASP A 261 -13.29 -4.27 -9.35
CA ASP A 261 -13.96 -5.32 -10.12
C ASP A 261 -13.94 -6.67 -9.39
N ILE A 262 -13.67 -6.69 -8.07
CA ILE A 262 -13.80 -7.92 -7.28
C ILE A 262 -15.28 -8.27 -7.15
N PRO A 263 -15.76 -9.41 -7.66
CA PRO A 263 -17.17 -9.76 -7.59
C PRO A 263 -17.56 -10.33 -6.23
N LEU A 264 -18.76 -10.01 -5.74
CA LEU A 264 -19.35 -10.73 -4.61
C LEU A 264 -19.61 -12.19 -5.00
N ARG A 265 -19.58 -13.09 -4.01
CA ARG A 265 -19.86 -14.51 -4.20
C ARG A 265 -21.23 -14.68 -4.87
N GLY A 266 -21.27 -15.49 -5.94
CA GLY A 266 -22.48 -15.73 -6.74
C GLY A 266 -22.70 -14.75 -7.90
N ASN A 267 -21.91 -13.66 -8.02
CA ASN A 267 -22.02 -12.71 -9.13
C ASN A 267 -20.93 -12.97 -10.19
N VAL A 268 -21.15 -13.99 -11.03
CA VAL A 268 -20.18 -14.43 -12.05
C VAL A 268 -20.17 -13.52 -13.30
N GLU A 269 -21.26 -12.79 -13.56
CA GLU A 269 -21.43 -11.92 -14.75
C GLU A 269 -20.83 -10.50 -14.62
N ALA A 270 -20.05 -10.24 -13.58
CA ALA A 270 -19.49 -8.93 -13.27
C ALA A 270 -18.46 -8.39 -14.29
N GLY A 271 -17.95 -9.25 -15.20
CA GLY A 271 -16.84 -8.92 -16.11
C GLY A 271 -17.14 -7.92 -17.23
N LEU A 272 -18.38 -7.43 -17.38
CA LEU A 272 -18.81 -6.56 -18.50
C LEU A 272 -19.30 -5.17 -18.06
N THR A 273 -19.24 -4.82 -16.77
CA THR A 273 -19.78 -3.54 -16.28
C THR A 273 -18.80 -2.40 -16.54
N ASP A 274 -19.28 -1.26 -17.06
CA ASP A 274 -18.42 -0.10 -17.29
C ASP A 274 -17.80 0.40 -15.98
N ARG A 275 -16.50 0.73 -16.01
CA ARG A 275 -15.75 1.13 -14.82
C ARG A 275 -16.31 2.39 -14.18
N ARG A 276 -16.90 3.31 -14.96
CA ARG A 276 -17.50 4.53 -14.39
C ARG A 276 -18.75 4.19 -13.60
N GLU A 277 -19.53 3.21 -14.04
CA GLU A 277 -20.67 2.68 -13.31
C GLU A 277 -20.23 1.99 -12.01
N LEU A 278 -19.16 1.19 -12.06
CA LEU A 278 -18.58 0.59 -10.85
C LEU A 278 -18.13 1.65 -9.84
N LEU A 279 -17.45 2.72 -10.31
CA LEU A 279 -17.03 3.84 -9.46
C LEU A 279 -18.22 4.63 -8.90
N ALA A 280 -19.31 4.73 -9.65
CA ALA A 280 -20.53 5.37 -9.18
C ALA A 280 -21.21 4.54 -8.08
N GLN A 281 -21.27 3.21 -8.23
CA GLN A 281 -21.78 2.28 -7.22
C GLN A 281 -20.99 2.38 -5.91
N GLN A 282 -19.66 2.49 -5.96
CA GLN A 282 -18.82 2.69 -4.77
C GLN A 282 -19.16 3.96 -3.98
N ARG A 283 -19.66 5.01 -4.64
CA ARG A 283 -20.00 6.29 -3.99
C ARG A 283 -21.42 6.32 -3.43
N GLN A 284 -22.31 5.45 -3.92
CA GLN A 284 -23.75 5.47 -3.60
C GLN A 284 -24.17 4.38 -2.61
N ASP A 285 -23.53 3.21 -2.63
CA ASP A 285 -23.96 2.07 -1.81
C ASP A 285 -23.42 2.13 -0.37
N ASN A 286 -24.24 1.70 0.60
CA ASN A 286 -23.83 1.62 2.00
C ASN A 286 -22.65 0.64 2.14
N PRO A 287 -21.43 1.13 2.45
CA PRO A 287 -20.21 0.49 1.97
C PRO A 287 -19.85 -0.79 2.73
N THR A 288 -20.53 -1.16 3.81
CA THR A 288 -20.15 -2.28 4.69
C THR A 288 -21.09 -3.48 4.66
N THR A 289 -22.31 -3.37 4.14
CA THR A 289 -23.35 -4.39 4.39
C THR A 289 -23.73 -5.25 3.17
N ALA A 290 -23.22 -4.93 1.98
CA ALA A 290 -23.63 -5.54 0.70
C ALA A 290 -25.16 -5.59 0.53
N ARG A 291 -25.83 -4.55 1.04
CA ARG A 291 -27.27 -4.30 0.89
C ARG A 291 -27.46 -3.32 -0.26
N GLY A 292 -28.46 -3.56 -1.12
CA GLY A 292 -28.84 -2.63 -2.19
C GLY A 292 -28.22 -2.90 -3.57
N GLY A 293 -28.43 -4.08 -4.16
CA GLY A 293 -28.13 -4.33 -5.58
C GLY A 293 -26.64 -4.37 -5.99
N SER A 294 -25.72 -3.98 -5.10
CA SER A 294 -24.29 -3.98 -5.37
C SER A 294 -23.78 -5.36 -5.78
N LYS A 295 -23.02 -5.42 -6.88
CA LYS A 295 -22.51 -6.68 -7.44
C LYS A 295 -21.06 -7.00 -7.04
N HIS A 296 -20.35 -6.02 -6.49
CA HIS A 296 -18.90 -6.04 -6.27
C HIS A 296 -18.53 -5.77 -4.81
N VAL A 297 -17.35 -6.21 -4.41
CA VAL A 297 -16.77 -5.93 -3.09
C VAL A 297 -16.34 -4.46 -3.07
N SER A 298 -16.91 -3.67 -2.16
CA SER A 298 -16.47 -2.30 -1.92
C SER A 298 -15.14 -2.23 -1.18
N LEU A 299 -14.49 -1.06 -1.23
CA LEU A 299 -13.26 -0.83 -0.47
C LEU A 299 -13.47 -1.07 1.04
N ALA A 300 -14.60 -0.63 1.60
CA ALA A 300 -14.88 -0.85 3.02
C ALA A 300 -15.15 -2.32 3.34
N MET A 301 -15.86 -3.07 2.48
CA MET A 301 -16.02 -4.52 2.64
C MET A 301 -14.67 -5.23 2.61
N TRP A 302 -13.77 -4.82 1.73
CA TRP A 302 -12.44 -5.38 1.63
C TRP A 302 -11.64 -5.12 2.90
N HIS A 303 -11.68 -3.90 3.45
CA HIS A 303 -11.03 -3.60 4.73
C HIS A 303 -11.64 -4.39 5.88
N SER A 304 -12.97 -4.40 6.01
CA SER A 304 -13.65 -5.17 7.05
C SER A 304 -13.32 -6.67 6.96
N PHE A 305 -13.21 -7.24 5.76
CA PHE A 305 -12.83 -8.64 5.64
C PHE A 305 -11.44 -8.94 6.22
N HIS A 306 -10.45 -8.05 6.01
CA HIS A 306 -9.06 -8.27 6.42
C HIS A 306 -8.74 -7.79 7.84
N LEU A 307 -9.53 -6.86 8.40
CA LEU A 307 -9.28 -6.29 9.73
C LEU A 307 -9.94 -7.07 10.87
N PHE A 308 -10.99 -7.85 10.60
CA PHE A 308 -11.61 -8.68 11.63
C PHE A 308 -10.69 -9.84 12.01
N GLU A 309 -10.48 -10.02 13.32
CA GLU A 309 -9.75 -11.16 13.88
C GLU A 309 -10.40 -12.49 13.48
N ARG A 310 -9.59 -13.48 13.10
CA ARG A 310 -10.01 -14.81 12.62
C ARG A 310 -9.31 -15.92 13.38
#